data_AF-A0A0B4J1Y4-F1
#
_entry.id   AF-A0A0B4J1Y4-F1
#
_cell.length_a   1.000
_cell.length_b   1.000
_cell.length_c   1.000
_cell.angle_alpha   90.00
_cell.angle_beta   90.00
_cell.angle_gamma   90.00
#
_symmetry.space_group_name_H-M   'P 1'
#
loop_
_entity.id
_entity.type
_entity.pdbx_description
1 polymer ?
#
loop_
_entity_poly.entity_id
_entity_poly.type
_entity_poly.pdbx_seq_one_letter_code
_entity_poly.pdbx_strand_id
1 'polypeptide(L)' 'MANSGCKDVTGPDEESFLYFAYGSNLLTERIHLRNPSAAFFCVARLQARRG' A
#
# COMPACT_ATOMS: atom_id res chain seq x y z
N MET A 1 -6.70 -16.92 -13.94
CA MET A 1 -5.84 -15.72 -13.83
C MET A 1 -6.74 -14.57 -13.41
N ALA A 2 -6.71 -14.18 -12.15
CA ALA A 2 -7.51 -13.05 -11.67
C ALA A 2 -6.74 -11.76 -11.96
N ASN A 3 -7.16 -11.04 -13.00
CA ASN A 3 -6.69 -9.69 -13.26
C ASN A 3 -7.30 -8.79 -12.18
N SER A 4 -6.61 -8.65 -11.05
CA SER A 4 -7.03 -7.73 -9.99
C SER A 4 -6.95 -6.32 -10.57
N GLY A 5 -8.10 -5.72 -10.83
CA GLY A 5 -8.25 -4.34 -11.29
C GLY A 5 -7.78 -3.36 -10.22
N CYS A 6 -6.48 -3.26 -10.03
CA CYS A 6 -5.87 -2.08 -9.44
C CYS A 6 -6.18 -0.97 -10.43
N LYS A 7 -7.16 -0.13 -10.08
CA LYS A 7 -7.44 1.11 -10.80
C LYS A 7 -6.11 1.82 -10.95
N ASP A 8 -5.75 2.17 -12.18
CA ASP A 8 -4.62 3.04 -12.49
C ASP A 8 -4.99 4.43 -11.93
N VAL A 9 -4.86 4.55 -10.61
CA VAL A 9 -4.92 5.82 -9.91
C VAL A 9 -3.63 6.49 -10.33
N THR A 10 -3.77 7.57 -11.12
CA THR A 10 -2.72 8.58 -11.32
C THR A 10 -1.94 8.65 -10.01
N GLY A 11 -0.63 8.37 -10.06
CA GLY A 11 0.19 8.20 -8.86
C GLY A 11 -0.12 9.25 -7.80
N PRO A 12 0.17 8.97 -6.50
CA PRO A 12 -0.33 9.77 -5.39
C PRO A 12 -0.33 11.26 -5.74
N ASP A 13 -1.47 11.94 -5.52
CA ASP A 13 -1.54 13.41 -5.61
C ASP A 13 -0.27 13.99 -4.95
N GLU A 14 0.30 15.11 -5.41
CA GLU A 14 1.60 15.60 -4.89
C GLU A 14 1.66 15.74 -3.34
N GLU A 15 0.51 15.68 -2.68
CA GLU A 15 0.30 15.71 -1.23
C GLU A 15 0.35 14.32 -0.54
N SER A 16 0.44 13.22 -1.28
CA SER A 16 0.38 11.84 -0.78
C SER A 16 1.66 11.04 -1.06
N PHE A 17 1.90 9.99 -0.28
CA PHE A 17 3.00 9.04 -0.49
C PHE A 17 2.53 7.60 -0.34
N LEU A 18 3.26 6.67 -0.95
CA LEU A 18 2.98 5.24 -0.86
C LEU A 18 3.82 4.58 0.25
N TYR A 19 3.16 3.80 1.10
CA TYR A 19 3.79 3.04 2.17
C TYR A 19 3.62 1.54 1.94
N PHE A 20 4.73 0.82 1.75
CA PHE A 20 4.72 -0.64 1.66
C PHE A 20 4.71 -1.26 3.06
N ALA A 21 3.54 -1.72 3.51
CA ALA A 21 3.40 -2.39 4.80
C ALA A 21 3.90 -3.85 4.72
N TYR A 22 4.65 -4.26 5.73
CA TYR A 22 5.03 -5.65 5.99
C TYR A 22 4.88 -5.91 7.50
N GLY A 23 4.09 -6.92 7.89
CA GLY A 23 3.78 -7.19 9.30
C GLY A 23 2.45 -6.57 9.79
N SER A 24 2.40 -6.09 11.04
CA SER A 24 1.11 -5.74 11.71
C SER A 24 0.32 -4.61 11.03
N ASN A 25 1.00 -3.73 10.30
CA ASN A 25 0.37 -2.64 9.55
C ASN A 25 -0.40 -3.13 8.30
N LEU A 26 -0.35 -4.42 7.98
CA LEU A 26 -1.23 -5.03 6.98
C LEU A 26 -2.69 -5.06 7.43
N LEU A 27 -2.95 -5.06 8.74
CA LEU A 27 -4.30 -4.99 9.28
C LEU A 27 -4.75 -3.52 9.31
N THR A 28 -5.80 -3.21 8.56
CA THR A 28 -6.37 -1.85 8.46
C THR A 28 -6.68 -1.24 9.83
N GLU A 29 -7.34 -1.99 10.71
CA GLU A 29 -7.65 -1.53 12.07
C GLU A 29 -6.39 -1.16 12.86
N ARG A 30 -5.32 -1.94 12.71
CA ARG A 30 -4.05 -1.72 13.40
C ARG A 30 -3.37 -0.44 12.92
N ILE A 31 -3.28 -0.22 11.60
CA ILE A 31 -2.62 0.97 11.05
C ILE A 31 -3.44 2.23 11.33
N HIS A 32 -4.77 2.15 11.33
CA HIS A 32 -5.68 3.26 11.62
C HIS A 32 -5.63 3.76 13.06
N LEU A 33 -5.15 2.96 14.03
CA LEU A 33 -4.94 3.42 15.42
C LEU A 33 -4.01 4.64 15.51
N ARG A 34 -3.06 4.78 14.58
CA ARG A 34 -2.11 5.92 14.53
C ARG A 34 -2.12 6.69 13.22
N ASN A 35 -2.61 6.08 12.15
CA ASN A 35 -2.66 6.67 10.81
C ASN A 35 -4.09 6.55 10.27
N PRO A 36 -5.06 7.30 10.83
CA PRO A 36 -6.48 7.15 10.48
C PRO A 36 -6.77 7.49 9.00
N SER A 37 -5.92 8.28 8.36
CA SER A 37 -6.02 8.63 6.94
C SER A 37 -5.42 7.59 5.99
N ALA A 38 -4.76 6.54 6.49
CA ALA A 38 -4.11 5.55 5.63
C ALA A 38 -5.15 4.82 4.77
N ALA A 39 -4.97 4.83 3.45
CA ALA A 39 -5.85 4.13 2.51
C ALA A 39 -5.15 2.90 1.93
N PHE A 40 -5.90 1.81 1.76
CA PHE A 40 -5.39 0.66 1.00
C PHE A 40 -5.25 1.06 -0.47
N PHE A 41 -4.07 0.83 -1.05
CA PHE A 41 -3.77 1.13 -2.45
C PHE A 41 -3.74 -0.14 -3.31
N CYS A 42 -2.77 -1.02 -3.10
CA CYS A 42 -2.67 -2.30 -3.79
C CYS A 42 -1.81 -3.32 -3.03
N VAL A 43 -1.85 -4.58 -3.46
CA VAL A 43 -0.88 -5.60 -3.04
C VAL A 43 0.36 -5.51 -3.94
N ALA A 44 1.55 -5.44 -3.34
CA ALA A 44 2.82 -5.38 -4.07
C ALA A 44 3.82 -6.43 -3.56
N ARG A 45 4.87 -6.69 -4.36
CA ARG A 45 5.96 -7.60 -4.00
C ARG A 45 7.29 -6.85 -4.08
N LEU A 46 7.97 -6.70 -2.95
CA LEU A 46 9.31 -6.15 -2.91
C LEU A 46 10.31 -7.20 -3.42
N GLN A 47 10.95 -6.93 -4.57
CA GLN A 47 12.05 -7.76 -5.05
C GLN A 47 13.35 -7.31 -4.38
N ALA A 48 13.94 -8.18 -3.56
CA ALA A 48 15.26 -7.94 -2.99
C ALA A 48 16.32 -8.03 -4.10
N ARG A 49 16.94 -6.90 -4.44
CA ARG A 49 18.13 -6.91 -5.30
C ARG A 49 19.30 -7.40 -4.46
N ARG A 50 19.75 -8.62 -4.71
CA ARG A 50 21.09 -9.06 -4.25
C ARG A 50 22.11 -8.48 -5.23
N GLY A 51 23.02 -7.66 -4.70
CA GLY A 51 24.23 -7.22 -5.39
C GLY A 51 25.36 -8.23 -5.21
#